data_AF-A0A947APZ5-F1
#
_entry.id   AF-A0A947APZ5-F1
#
_cell.length_a   1.000
_cell.length_b   1.000
_cell.length_c   1.000
_cell.angle_alpha   90.00
_cell.angle_beta   90.00
_cell.angle_gamma   90.00
#
_symmetry.space_group_name_H-M   'P 1'
#
loop_
_entity.id
_entity.type
_entity.pdbx_description
1 polymer ?
#
loop_
_entity_poly.entity_id
_entity_poly.type
_entity_poly.pdbx_seq_one_letter_code
_entity_poly.pdbx_strand_id
1 'polypeptide(L)' 'MPRRFVLVVIAAILIMTIYNEITKKNDKRFEECVSRGVKYYKDIGSYPTLAAPPNVGRSADDVAIERCRITTTAF' A
#
# COMPACT_ATOMS: atom_id res chain seq x y z
N MET A 1 8.50 43.57 7.88
CA MET A 1 7.65 42.41 8.27
C MET A 1 7.36 41.37 7.17
N PRO A 2 7.42 41.62 5.84
CA PRO A 2 7.00 40.61 4.84
C PRO A 2 8.01 39.46 4.62
N ARG A 3 9.30 39.69 4.87
CA ARG A 3 10.36 38.68 4.65
C ARG A 3 10.21 37.41 5.52
N ARG A 4 9.69 37.53 6.74
CA ARG A 4 9.44 36.37 7.62
C ARG A 4 8.23 35.55 7.16
N PHE A 5 7.20 36.21 6.66
CA PHE A 5 6.02 35.55 6.10
C PHE A 5 6.35 34.75 4.83
N VAL A 6 7.16 35.32 3.93
CA VAL A 6 7.57 34.64 2.69
C VAL A 6 8.31 33.33 2.96
N LEU A 7 9.20 33.31 3.97
CA LEU A 7 9.94 32.08 4.34
C LEU A 7 9.02 30.99 4.89
N VAL A 8 8.00 31.35 5.67
CA VAL A 8 7.03 30.38 6.22
C VAL A 8 6.19 29.75 5.12
N VAL A 9 5.75 30.55 4.14
CA VAL A 9 4.97 30.05 3.00
C VAL A 9 5.80 29.09 2.13
N ILE A 10 7.06 29.43 1.85
CA ILE A 10 7.95 28.56 1.09
C ILE A 10 8.19 27.23 1.84
N ALA A 11 8.44 27.29 3.14
CA ALA A 11 8.62 26.08 3.95
C ALA A 11 7.36 25.18 3.95
N ALA A 12 6.17 25.76 4.06
CA ALA A 12 4.92 25.00 4.01
C ALA A 12 4.69 24.32 2.64
N ILE A 13 5.02 25.00 1.54
CA ILE A 13 4.93 24.42 0.20
C ILE A 13 5.91 23.25 0.05
N LEU A 14 7.15 23.40 0.51
CA LEU A 14 8.16 22.33 0.47
C LEU A 14 7.74 21.12 1.31
N ILE A 15 7.14 21.35 2.47
CA ILE A 15 6.61 20.28 3.32
C ILE A 15 5.48 19.53 2.60
N MET A 16 4.54 20.27 1.99
CA MET A 16 3.40 19.69 1.28
C MET A 16 3.82 18.81 0.09
N THR A 17 4.83 19.22 -0.69
CA THR A 17 5.34 18.40 -1.80
C THR A 17 6.01 17.12 -1.33
N ILE A 18 6.76 17.18 -0.22
CA ILE A 18 7.39 16.00 0.39
C ILE A 18 6.34 14.99 0.84
N TYR A 19 5.26 15.44 1.50
CA TYR A 19 4.19 14.54 1.95
C TYR A 19 3.52 13.80 0.79
N ASN A 20 3.24 14.47 -0.32
CA ASN A 20 2.65 13.84 -1.51
C ASN A 20 3.52 12.75 -2.13
N GLU A 21 4.84 12.90 -2.07
CA GLU A 21 5.75 11.87 -2.62
C GLU A 21 5.81 10.64 -1.70
N ILE A 22 5.75 10.86 -0.38
CA ILE A 22 5.73 9.78 0.61
C ILE A 22 4.45 8.96 0.49
N THR A 23 3.29 9.60 0.34
CA THR A 23 2.00 8.91 0.19
C THR A 23 2.00 8.05 -1.08
N LYS A 24 2.38 8.63 -2.23
CA LYS A 24 2.52 7.88 -3.49
C LYS A 24 3.42 6.66 -3.37
N LYS A 25 4.56 6.79 -2.67
CA LYS A 25 5.49 5.66 -2.48
C LYS A 25 4.87 4.55 -1.64
N ASN A 26 4.10 4.88 -0.61
CA ASN A 26 3.40 3.91 0.21
C ASN A 26 2.29 3.21 -0.57
N ASP A 27 1.51 3.96 -1.36
CA ASP A 27 0.46 3.40 -2.22
C ASP A 27 1.05 2.40 -3.22
N LYS A 28 2.15 2.78 -3.88
CA LYS A 28 2.85 1.88 -4.82
C LYS A 28 3.32 0.59 -4.16
N ARG A 29 3.93 0.67 -2.96
CA ARG A 29 4.39 -0.51 -2.21
C ARG A 29 3.23 -1.41 -1.79
N PHE A 30 2.10 -0.80 -1.43
CA PHE A 30 0.89 -1.52 -1.10
C PHE A 30 0.34 -2.28 -2.32
N GLU A 31 0.20 -1.60 -3.47
CA GLU A 31 -0.24 -2.22 -4.72
C GLU A 31 0.69 -3.35 -5.19
N GLU A 32 2.01 -3.16 -5.10
CA GLU A 32 3.00 -4.19 -5.40
C GLU A 32 2.89 -5.40 -4.47
N CYS A 33 2.60 -5.19 -3.18
CA CYS A 33 2.35 -6.26 -2.23
C CYS A 33 1.10 -7.07 -2.61
N VAL A 34 -0.02 -6.39 -2.89
CA VAL A 34 -1.28 -7.05 -3.25
C VAL A 34 -1.13 -7.84 -4.55
N SER A 35 -0.48 -7.25 -5.55
CA SER A 35 -0.18 -7.91 -6.82
C SER A 35 0.63 -9.20 -6.64
N ARG A 36 1.67 -9.17 -5.78
CA ARG A 36 2.47 -10.35 -5.43
C ARG A 36 1.64 -11.40 -4.69
N GLY A 37 0.79 -11.00 -3.74
CA GLY A 37 -0.08 -11.92 -3.02
C GLY A 37 -1.12 -12.61 -3.91
N VAL A 38 -1.78 -11.85 -4.80
CA VAL A 38 -2.71 -12.41 -5.79
C VAL A 38 -2.00 -13.37 -6.73
N LYS A 39 -0.80 -13.00 -7.20
CA LYS A 39 0.02 -13.89 -8.03
C LYS A 39 0.37 -15.17 -7.28
N TYR A 40 0.83 -15.07 -6.04
CA TYR A 40 1.12 -16.23 -5.19
C TYR A 40 -0.08 -17.18 -5.10
N TYR A 41 -1.28 -16.65 -4.84
CA TYR A 41 -2.48 -17.47 -4.76
C TYR A 41 -2.88 -18.12 -6.09
N LYS A 42 -2.63 -17.45 -7.22
CA LYS A 42 -2.79 -18.05 -8.56
C LYS A 42 -1.78 -19.17 -8.80
N ASP A 43 -0.51 -18.95 -8.45
CA ASP A 43 0.59 -19.90 -8.66
C ASP A 43 0.37 -21.20 -7.86
N ILE A 44 -0.21 -21.11 -6.65
CA ILE A 44 -0.54 -22.29 -5.83
C ILE A 44 -1.95 -22.87 -6.13
N GLY A 45 -2.66 -22.35 -7.14
CA GLY A 45 -4.00 -22.82 -7.51
C GLY A 45 -5.09 -22.53 -6.47
N SER A 46 -4.89 -21.57 -5.58
CA SER A 46 -5.84 -21.15 -4.53
C SER A 46 -6.60 -19.86 -4.88
N TYR A 47 -6.66 -19.49 -6.15
CA TYR A 47 -7.42 -18.35 -6.66
C TYR A 47 -8.64 -18.84 -7.46
N PRO A 48 -9.82 -18.20 -7.39
CA PRO A 48 -10.13 -16.93 -6.70
C PRO A 48 -10.47 -17.09 -5.21
N THR A 49 -10.79 -18.30 -4.78
CA THR A 49 -11.21 -18.60 -3.41
C THR A 49 -10.22 -19.52 -2.75
N LEU A 50 -9.75 -19.15 -1.56
CA LEU A 50 -8.75 -19.92 -0.83
C LEU A 50 -9.36 -21.25 -0.36
N ALA A 51 -8.68 -22.35 -0.64
CA ALA A 51 -9.07 -23.69 -0.22
C ALA A 51 -8.38 -24.14 1.09
N ALA A 52 -7.37 -23.39 1.55
CA ALA A 52 -6.54 -23.76 2.69
C ALA A 52 -6.90 -22.97 3.97
N PRO A 53 -6.94 -23.64 5.14
CA PRO A 53 -7.02 -22.96 6.43
C PRO A 53 -5.85 -21.98 6.64
N PRO A 54 -6.03 -20.86 7.37
CA PRO A 54 -7.24 -20.46 8.11
C PRO A 54 -8.28 -19.69 7.29
N ASN A 55 -8.05 -19.46 6.00
CA ASN A 55 -8.86 -18.55 5.18
C ASN A 55 -9.77 -19.27 4.19
N VAL A 56 -10.15 -20.52 4.46
CA VAL A 56 -11.02 -21.32 3.56
C VAL A 56 -12.29 -20.54 3.22
N GLY A 57 -12.63 -20.49 1.94
CA GLY A 57 -13.83 -19.82 1.45
C GLY A 57 -13.72 -18.30 1.30
N ARG A 58 -12.59 -17.69 1.71
CA ARG A 58 -12.35 -16.24 1.51
C ARG A 58 -11.77 -15.97 0.12
N SER A 59 -12.01 -14.76 -0.39
CA SER A 59 -11.36 -14.27 -1.61
C SER A 59 -9.86 -14.12 -1.40
N ALA A 60 -9.08 -14.61 -2.37
CA ALA A 60 -7.64 -14.44 -2.40
C ALA A 60 -7.25 -12.95 -2.46
N ASP A 61 -8.05 -12.12 -3.15
CA ASP A 61 -7.84 -10.67 -3.24
C ASP A 61 -8.03 -10.00 -1.88
N ASP A 62 -9.13 -10.31 -1.18
CA ASP A 62 -9.43 -9.72 0.14
C ASP A 62 -8.35 -10.07 1.16
N VAL A 63 -7.87 -11.31 1.15
CA VAL A 63 -6.81 -11.77 2.05
C VAL A 63 -5.47 -11.14 1.70
N ALA A 64 -5.16 -10.96 0.40
CA ALA A 64 -3.95 -10.26 -0.02
C ALA A 64 -3.98 -8.79 0.43
N ILE A 65 -5.11 -8.10 0.23
CA ILE A 65 -5.33 -6.72 0.68
C ILE A 65 -5.18 -6.61 2.20
N GLU A 66 -5.84 -7.48 2.97
CA GLU A 66 -5.80 -7.46 4.43
C GLU A 66 -4.37 -7.61 4.96
N ARG A 67 -3.61 -8.57 4.41
CA ARG A 67 -2.21 -8.78 4.81
C ARG A 67 -1.32 -7.61 4.43
N CYS A 68 -1.48 -7.06 3.22
CA CYS A 68 -0.68 -5.93 2.75
C CYS A 68 -0.97 -4.61 3.49
N ARG A 69 -2.16 -4.48 4.09
CA ARG A 69 -2.50 -3.36 4.98
C ARG A 69 -1.71 -3.41 6.29
N ILE A 70 -1.38 -4.60 6.78
CA ILE A 70 -0.57 -4.79 7.99
C ILE A 70 0.92 -4.55 7.65
N THR A 71 1.40 -5.17 6.57
CA THR A 71 2.77 -4.96 6.08
C THR A 71 2.87 -5.17 4.58
N THR A 72 3.55 -4.26 3.88
CA THR A 72 3.77 -4.33 2.43
C THR A 72 4.76 -5.43 2.02
N THR A 73 5.29 -6.20 2.97
CA THR A 73 6.22 -7.32 2.73
C THR A 73 5.62 -8.68 3.12
N ALA A 74 4.29 -8.78 3.21
CA ALA A 74 3.60 -10.02 3.58
C ALA A 74 3.72 -11.14 2.54
N PHE A 75 4.04 -10.78 1.29
CA PHE A 75 4.22 -11.67 0.13
C PHE A 75 5.50 -11.29 -0.62
#